data_AF-V5FQZ0-F1
#
_entry.id   AF-V5FQZ0-F1
#
_cell.length_a   1.000
_cell.length_b   1.000
_cell.length_c   1.000
_cell.angle_alpha   90.00
_cell.angle_beta   90.00
_cell.angle_gamma   90.00
#
_symmetry.space_group_name_H-M   'P 1'
#
loop_
_entity.id
_entity.type
_entity.pdbx_description
1 polymer ?
#
loop_
_entity_poly.entity_id
_entity_poly.type
_entity_poly.pdbx_seq_one_letter_code
_entity_poly.pdbx_strand_id
1 'polypeptide(L)'
;MDQITAKKLYAEGGIFVFLEVPEGTEFGIDMKSWNTGEKFRGVKMIPPGLHYIFYSAVSDTGDTSPRTGFFHNFKRSEVIVKKWDKKNECISSESVSEAEVV
;
A
#
# COMPACT_ATOMS: atom_id res chain seq x y z
N MET A 1 -19.13 -5.95 2.57
CA MET A 1 -19.24 -5.54 1.16
C MET A 1 -20.12 -6.57 0.48
N ASP A 2 -21.16 -6.14 -0.23
CA ASP A 2 -22.01 -7.05 -0.99
C ASP A 2 -21.31 -7.53 -2.28
N GLN A 3 -21.84 -8.60 -2.87
CA GLN A 3 -21.22 -9.26 -4.03
C GLN A 3 -21.18 -8.37 -5.28
N ILE A 4 -22.15 -7.46 -5.45
CA ILE A 4 -22.23 -6.59 -6.63
C ILE A 4 -21.11 -5.55 -6.55
N THR A 5 -20.98 -4.91 -5.39
CA THR A 5 -19.91 -3.95 -5.13
C THR A 5 -18.53 -4.60 -5.27
N ALA A 6 -18.34 -5.81 -4.74
CA ALA A 6 -17.08 -6.53 -4.83
C ALA A 6 -16.69 -6.83 -6.29
N LYS A 7 -17.62 -7.30 -7.12
CA LYS A 7 -17.37 -7.55 -8.55
C LYS A 7 -17.00 -6.26 -9.30
N LYS A 8 -17.68 -5.15 -8.98
CA LYS A 8 -17.38 -3.85 -9.59
C LYS A 8 -15.96 -3.39 -9.25
N LEU A 9 -15.59 -3.38 -7.97
CA LEU A 9 -14.26 -2.96 -7.54
C LEU A 9 -13.15 -3.93 -7.97
N TYR A 10 -13.48 -5.21 -8.16
CA TYR A 10 -12.53 -6.17 -8.74
C TYR A 10 -12.18 -5.80 -10.20
N ALA A 11 -13.13 -5.32 -10.98
CA ALA A 11 -12.91 -4.91 -12.38
C ALA A 11 -12.36 -3.48 -12.52
N GLU A 12 -12.80 -2.57 -11.65
CA GLU A 12 -12.63 -1.12 -11.82
C GLU A 12 -11.78 -0.46 -10.74
N GLY A 13 -11.54 -1.16 -9.63
CA GLY A 13 -10.80 -0.61 -8.51
C GLY A 13 -9.31 -0.52 -8.78
N GLY A 14 -8.68 0.46 -8.14
CA GLY A 14 -7.24 0.61 -8.13
C GLY A 14 -6.54 -0.48 -7.31
N ILE A 15 -5.24 -0.61 -7.57
CA ILE A 15 -4.32 -1.51 -6.90
C ILE A 15 -3.12 -0.70 -6.44
N PHE A 16 -2.80 -0.80 -5.15
CA PHE A 16 -1.56 -0.30 -4.59
C PHE A 16 -0.69 -1.48 -4.20
N VAL A 17 0.51 -1.55 -4.77
CA VAL A 17 1.51 -2.57 -4.47
C VAL A 17 2.63 -1.92 -3.66
N PHE A 18 3.00 -2.54 -2.55
CA PHE A 18 4.12 -2.11 -1.71
C PHE A 18 5.12 -3.25 -1.56
N LEU A 19 6.24 -3.12 -2.26
CA LEU A 19 7.29 -4.13 -2.31
C LEU A 19 8.27 -3.97 -1.16
N GLU A 20 8.70 -5.11 -0.61
CA GLU A 20 9.77 -5.20 0.40
C GLU A 20 9.51 -4.41 1.69
N VAL A 21 8.24 -4.09 1.99
CA VAL A 21 7.88 -3.48 3.27
C VAL A 21 8.18 -4.47 4.41
N PRO A 22 8.82 -4.04 5.52
CA PRO A 22 9.14 -4.93 6.63
C PRO A 22 7.88 -5.51 7.26
N GLU A 23 7.88 -6.81 7.57
CA GLU A 23 6.82 -7.46 8.34
C GLU A 23 6.63 -6.75 9.68
N GLY A 24 5.38 -6.58 10.10
CA GLY A 24 5.02 -5.84 11.31
C GLY A 24 4.80 -4.34 11.10
N THR A 25 5.24 -3.76 9.97
CA THR A 25 4.97 -2.34 9.64
C THR A 25 3.47 -2.08 9.71
N GLU A 26 3.04 -1.01 10.39
CA GLU A 26 1.64 -0.57 10.32
C GLU A 26 1.42 0.02 8.92
N PHE A 27 0.50 -0.55 8.14
CA PHE A 27 0.07 -0.03 6.85
C PHE A 27 -1.41 0.33 6.92
N GLY A 28 -1.80 1.42 6.27
CA GLY A 28 -3.20 1.78 6.18
C GLY A 28 -3.59 2.60 4.96
N ILE A 29 -4.90 2.59 4.72
CA ILE A 29 -5.58 3.40 3.72
C ILE A 29 -6.83 4.00 4.35
N ASP A 30 -6.94 5.32 4.25
CA ASP A 30 -7.98 6.16 4.87
C ASP A 30 -8.14 5.91 6.38
N MET A 31 -9.19 5.19 6.78
CA MET A 31 -9.54 4.93 8.18
C MET A 31 -9.18 3.52 8.63
N LYS A 32 -8.56 2.71 7.76
CA LYS A 32 -8.21 1.32 8.07
C LYS A 32 -6.70 1.17 8.13
N SER A 33 -6.21 0.49 9.17
CA SER A 33 -4.82 0.06 9.27
C SER A 33 -4.71 -1.37 9.78
N TRP A 34 -3.58 -1.99 9.44
CA TRP A 34 -3.20 -3.35 9.79
C TRP A 34 -1.68 -3.42 9.90
N ASN A 35 -1.16 -4.41 10.63
CA ASN A 35 0.25 -4.77 10.51
C ASN A 35 0.45 -5.63 9.26
N THR A 36 1.49 -5.33 8.50
CA THR A 36 1.91 -6.14 7.35
C THR A 36 2.43 -7.51 7.83
N GLY A 37 2.18 -8.55 7.05
CA GLY A 37 2.76 -9.88 7.26
C GLY A 37 3.84 -10.19 6.23
N GLU A 38 4.56 -11.30 6.41
CA GLU A 38 5.64 -11.76 5.52
C GLU A 38 5.32 -11.67 4.01
N LYS A 39 4.08 -12.01 3.62
CA LYS A 39 3.63 -12.03 2.21
C LYS A 39 2.78 -10.83 1.81
N PHE A 40 2.70 -9.80 2.65
CA PHE A 40 1.97 -8.59 2.30
C PHE A 40 2.62 -7.92 1.09
N ARG A 41 1.81 -7.54 0.12
CA ARG A 41 2.26 -6.84 -1.11
C ARG A 41 1.41 -5.62 -1.43
N GLY A 42 0.49 -5.22 -0.56
CA GLY A 42 -0.40 -4.08 -0.78
C GLY A 42 -1.89 -4.43 -0.75
N VAL A 43 -2.71 -3.58 -1.38
CA VAL A 43 -4.17 -3.66 -1.35
C VAL A 43 -4.76 -3.45 -2.75
N LYS A 44 -5.89 -4.10 -3.01
CA LYS A 44 -6.65 -3.99 -4.26
C LYS A 44 -8.10 -3.64 -3.97
N MET A 45 -8.86 -3.36 -5.03
CA MET A 45 -10.27 -2.95 -4.95
C MET A 45 -10.43 -1.57 -4.28
N ILE A 46 -9.46 -0.67 -4.50
CA ILE A 46 -9.53 0.72 -4.05
C ILE A 46 -10.53 1.46 -4.96
N PRO A 47 -11.59 2.09 -4.44
CA PRO A 47 -12.49 2.88 -5.27
C PRO A 47 -11.74 4.02 -6.02
N PRO A 48 -12.17 4.42 -7.22
CA PRO A 48 -11.63 5.62 -7.85
C PRO A 48 -11.93 6.85 -7.00
N GLY A 49 -10.95 7.76 -6.89
CA GLY A 49 -11.05 8.96 -6.06
C GLY A 49 -9.84 9.19 -5.17
N LEU A 50 -9.95 10.21 -4.30
CA LEU A 50 -8.89 10.59 -3.38
C LEU A 50 -8.83 9.64 -2.19
N HIS A 51 -7.66 9.06 -1.96
CA HIS A 51 -7.37 8.19 -0.81
C HIS A 51 -6.08 8.62 -0.14
N TYR A 52 -5.99 8.43 1.18
CA TYR A 52 -4.78 8.66 1.95
C TYR A 52 -4.12 7.32 2.27
N ILE A 53 -2.92 7.09 1.71
CA ILE A 53 -2.12 5.91 1.98
C ILE A 53 -1.05 6.28 3.00
N PHE A 54 -0.91 5.48 4.05
CA PHE A 54 0.06 5.74 5.10
C PHE A 54 0.69 4.46 5.63
N TYR A 55 1.82 4.65 6.30
CA TYR A 55 2.52 3.61 7.04
C TYR A 55 3.25 4.19 8.25
N SER A 56 3.52 3.33 9.22
CA SER A 56 4.37 3.58 10.39
C SER A 56 5.40 2.44 10.42
N ALA A 57 6.66 2.75 10.14
CA ALA A 57 7.75 1.78 10.09
C ALA A 57 7.88 1.05 11.42
N VAL A 58 8.26 -0.22 11.39
CA VAL A 58 8.51 -1.01 12.61
C VAL A 58 10.00 -1.23 12.79
N SER A 59 10.48 -1.12 14.04
CA SER A 59 11.85 -1.47 14.42
C SER A 59 11.98 -2.97 14.71
N ASP A 60 13.21 -3.46 14.82
CA ASP A 60 13.50 -4.84 15.26
C ASP A 60 13.00 -5.14 16.70
N THR A 61 12.75 -4.10 17.50
CA THR A 61 12.19 -4.20 18.86
C THR A 61 10.67 -4.13 18.90
N GLY A 62 10.01 -3.92 17.75
CA GLY A 62 8.56 -3.79 17.63
C GLY A 62 8.01 -2.39 17.88
N ASP A 63 8.88 -1.39 18.01
CA ASP A 63 8.47 0.01 18.14
C ASP A 63 8.00 0.56 16.79
N THR A 64 7.04 1.50 16.81
CA THR A 64 6.47 2.08 15.59
C THR A 64 6.91 3.53 15.40
N SER A 65 7.29 3.89 14.18
CA SER A 65 7.62 5.26 13.82
C SER A 65 6.38 6.16 13.81
N PRO A 66 6.54 7.49 13.79
CA PRO A 66 5.46 8.38 13.42
C PRO A 66 4.88 8.03 12.04
N ARG A 67 3.56 8.23 11.89
CA ARG A 67 2.84 7.97 10.65
C ARG A 67 3.33 8.88 9.53
N THR A 68 3.69 8.26 8.40
CA THR A 68 4.03 8.93 7.15
C THR A 68 3.07 8.48 6.06
N GLY A 69 2.72 9.36 5.12
CA GLY A 69 1.79 8.99 4.07
C GLY A 69 1.62 10.07 3.00
N PHE A 70 0.82 9.75 1.99
CA PHE A 70 0.53 10.63 0.87
C PHE A 70 -0.92 10.47 0.41
N PHE A 71 -1.46 11.53 -0.19
CA PHE A 71 -2.74 11.47 -0.87
C PHE A 71 -2.53 11.05 -2.32
N HIS A 72 -3.38 10.16 -2.82
CA HIS A 72 -3.42 9.79 -4.23
C HIS A 72 -4.86 9.79 -4.75
N ASN A 73 -5.06 10.31 -5.95
CA ASN A 73 -6.37 10.32 -6.61
C ASN A 73 -6.44 9.19 -7.65
N PHE A 74 -6.88 8.00 -7.20
CA PHE A 74 -6.94 6.79 -8.01
C PHE A 74 -7.84 6.94 -9.22
N LYS A 75 -7.30 6.59 -10.38
CA LYS A 75 -8.09 6.38 -11.61
C LYS A 75 -8.65 4.97 -11.65
N ARG A 76 -9.65 4.78 -12.51
CA ARG A 76 -10.27 3.47 -12.73
C ARG A 76 -9.19 2.48 -13.20
N SER A 77 -9.12 1.34 -12.52
CA SER A 77 -8.18 0.24 -12.79
C SER A 77 -6.70 0.67 -12.77
N GLU A 78 -6.36 1.74 -12.04
CA GLU A 78 -4.97 2.20 -11.90
C GLU A 78 -4.16 1.26 -10.99
N VAL A 79 -2.93 0.97 -11.40
CA VAL A 79 -1.97 0.22 -10.59
C VAL A 79 -0.81 1.14 -10.21
N ILE A 80 -0.54 1.25 -8.92
CA ILE A 80 0.60 1.98 -8.38
C ILE A 80 1.51 0.99 -7.70
N VAL A 81 2.79 1.01 -8.04
CA VAL A 81 3.80 0.19 -7.40
C VAL A 81 4.79 1.10 -6.70
N LYS A 82 5.02 0.83 -5.41
CA LYS A 82 6.03 1.46 -4.58
C LYS A 82 6.91 0.40 -3.95
N LYS A 83 8.14 0.77 -3.64
CA LYS A 83 9.13 -0.09 -3.00
C LYS A 83 9.65 0.56 -1.73
N TRP A 84 9.91 -0.25 -0.70
CA TRP A 84 10.53 0.19 0.53
C TRP A 84 12.02 0.49 0.32
N ASP A 85 12.48 1.64 0.81
CA ASP A 85 13.89 1.94 0.96
C ASP A 85 14.33 1.58 2.40
N LYS A 86 15.08 0.49 2.52
CA LYS A 86 15.58 -0.01 3.81
C LYS A 86 16.52 0.96 4.52
N LYS A 87 17.22 1.83 3.78
CA LYS A 87 18.20 2.75 4.36
C LYS A 87 17.51 3.98 4.97
N ASN A 88 16.49 4.48 4.29
CA ASN A 88 15.77 5.69 4.69
C ASN A 88 14.46 5.37 5.44
N GLU A 89 14.11 4.09 5.58
CA GLU A 89 12.90 3.59 6.23
C GLU A 89 11.63 4.26 5.69
N CYS A 90 11.56 4.40 4.36
CA CYS A 90 10.47 5.10 3.71
C CYS A 90 10.14 4.54 2.31
N ILE A 91 9.12 5.09 1.66
CA ILE A 91 8.83 4.80 0.25
C ILE A 91 9.96 5.37 -0.63
N SER A 92 10.55 4.51 -1.46
CA SER A 92 11.56 4.92 -2.44
C SER A 92 10.99 5.91 -3.46
N SER A 93 11.81 6.88 -3.86
CA SER A 93 11.52 7.83 -4.93
C SER A 93 11.73 7.24 -6.33
N GLU A 94 12.42 6.09 -6.42
CA GLU A 94 12.73 5.44 -7.69
C GLU A 94 11.49 4.74 -8.27
N SER A 95 11.40 4.70 -9.60
CA SER A 95 10.37 3.93 -10.29
C SER A 95 10.70 2.44 -10.22
N VAL A 96 9.72 1.61 -9.88
CA VAL A 96 9.87 0.15 -9.86
C VAL A 96 9.76 -0.39 -11.28
N SER A 97 10.73 -1.22 -11.68
CA SER A 97 10.73 -1.88 -12.99
C SER A 97 9.68 -3.00 -13.07
N GLU A 98 9.13 -3.27 -14.26
CA GLU A 98 8.12 -4.33 -14.43
C GLU A 98 8.63 -5.72 -14.00
N ALA A 99 9.93 -5.98 -14.13
CA ALA A 99 10.55 -7.25 -13.75
C ALA A 99 10.47 -7.53 -12.23
N GLU A 100 10.37 -6.49 -11.40
CA GLU A 100 10.24 -6.61 -9.94
C GLU A 100 8.79 -6.84 -9.47
N VAL A 101 7.82 -6.71 -10.39
CA VAL A 101 6.38 -6.85 -10.10
C VAL A 101 5.91 -8.31 -10.23
N VAL A 102 6.80 -9.24 -10.62
CA VAL A 102 6.53 -10.67 -10.88
C VAL A 102 6.40 -11.48 -9.58
#